data_AF-A0AA45L4L4-F1
#
_entry.id   AF-A0AA45L4L4-F1
#
_cell.length_a   1.000
_cell.length_b   1.000
_cell.length_c   1.000
_cell.angle_alpha   90.00
_cell.angle_beta   90.00
_cell.angle_gamma   90.00
#
_symmetry.space_group_name_H-M   'P 1'
#
loop_
_entity.id
_entity.type
_entity.pdbx_description
1 polymer ?
#
loop_
_entity_poly.entity_id
_entity_poly.type
_entity_poly.pdbx_seq_one_letter_code
_entity_poly.pdbx_strand_id
1 'polypeptide(L)'
;MARGTAGLFDLRLVIAALFAVYGVVLVVVGLGFTDDADLAKADGWNVNLWSGAGMVVVAAVFGAWTALRPLVVPDPEDVTEGEGVDARERDI
;
A
#
# COMPACT_ATOMS: atom_id res chain seq x y z
N MET A 1 5.89 25.63 9.41
CA MET A 1 5.42 25.04 8.14
C MET A 1 4.83 23.68 8.45
N ALA A 2 3.51 23.60 8.68
CA ALA A 2 2.85 22.31 8.82
C ALA A 2 2.87 21.63 7.45
N ARG A 3 3.67 20.56 7.31
CA ARG A 3 3.65 19.72 6.13
C ARG A 3 2.47 18.78 6.32
N GLY A 4 1.33 19.08 5.70
CA GLY A 4 0.21 18.15 5.63
C GLY A 4 0.65 16.86 4.94
N THR A 5 0.99 15.84 5.71
CA THR A 5 1.12 14.48 5.19
C THR A 5 -0.26 14.06 4.73
N ALA A 6 -0.45 13.76 3.45
CA ALA A 6 -1.73 13.29 2.95
C ALA A 6 -2.20 12.08 3.75
N GLY A 7 -3.46 12.14 4.15
CA GLY A 7 -4.42 11.06 4.04
C GLY A 7 -3.98 9.73 4.65
N LEU A 8 -4.55 9.43 5.81
CA LEU A 8 -4.65 8.07 6.36
C LEU A 8 -5.18 7.01 5.35
N PHE A 9 -5.60 7.42 4.15
CA PHE A 9 -6.08 6.61 3.04
C PHE A 9 -5.17 6.68 1.78
N ASP A 10 -3.85 6.49 1.89
CA ASP A 10 -3.03 6.15 0.71
C ASP A 10 -3.26 4.68 0.34
N LEU A 11 -3.89 4.45 -0.81
CA LEU A 11 -4.15 3.11 -1.34
C LEU A 11 -2.87 2.26 -1.44
N ARG A 12 -1.71 2.86 -1.73
CA ARG A 12 -0.44 2.14 -1.83
C ARG A 12 -0.01 1.58 -0.49
N LEU A 13 -0.24 2.32 0.60
CA LEU A 13 0.07 1.86 1.95
C LEU A 13 -0.91 0.77 2.40
N VAL A 14 -2.19 0.90 2.06
CA VAL A 14 -3.21 -0.13 2.33
C VAL A 14 -2.85 -1.43 1.61
N ILE A 15 -2.54 -1.35 0.31
CA ILE A 15 -2.12 -2.51 -0.50
C ILE A 15 -0.83 -3.12 0.09
N ALA A 16 0.18 -2.29 0.39
CA ALA A 16 1.43 -2.78 0.98
C ALA A 16 1.21 -3.51 2.30
N ALA A 17 0.37 -2.98 3.19
CA ALA A 17 0.07 -3.60 4.48
C ALA A 17 -0.67 -4.93 4.31
N LEU A 18 -1.66 -5.00 3.42
CA LEU A 18 -2.40 -6.23 3.14
C LEU A 18 -1.48 -7.32 2.58
N PHE A 19 -0.65 -6.99 1.59
CA PHE A 19 0.33 -7.92 1.03
C PHE A 19 1.39 -8.33 2.04
N ALA A 20 1.85 -7.42 2.90
CA ALA A 20 2.82 -7.75 3.95
C ALA A 20 2.23 -8.76 4.95
N VAL A 21 1.03 -8.51 5.48
CA VAL A 21 0.39 -9.39 6.46
C VAL A 21 0.15 -10.78 5.86
N TYR A 22 -0.47 -10.84 4.67
CA TYR A 22 -0.77 -12.12 4.04
C TYR A 22 0.50 -12.86 3.59
N GLY A 23 1.48 -12.12 3.05
CA GLY A 23 2.77 -12.66 2.64
C GLY A 23 3.54 -13.27 3.81
N VAL A 24 3.58 -12.60 4.97
CA VAL A 24 4.19 -13.14 6.19
C VAL A 24 3.50 -14.42 6.64
N VAL A 25 2.15 -14.46 6.64
CA VAL A 25 1.40 -15.68 6.96
C VAL A 25 1.81 -16.82 6.03
N LEU A 26 1.86 -16.59 4.72
CA LEU A 26 2.24 -17.62 3.75
C LEU A 26 3.70 -18.06 3.86
N VAL A 27 4.62 -17.15 4.20
CA VAL A 27 6.00 -17.52 4.49
C VAL A 27 6.08 -18.41 5.73
N VAL A 28 5.37 -18.08 6.81
CA VAL A 28 5.34 -18.89 8.04
C VAL A 28 4.74 -20.27 7.76
N VAL A 29 3.60 -20.34 7.09
CA VAL A 29 2.95 -21.60 6.67
C VAL A 29 3.88 -22.40 5.77
N GLY A 30 4.51 -21.73 4.80
CA GLY A 30 5.46 -22.34 3.89
C GLY A 30 6.67 -22.94 4.60
N LEU A 31 7.24 -22.25 5.60
CA LEU A 31 8.45 -22.69 6.30
C LEU A 31 8.18 -23.79 7.32
N GLY A 32 7.03 -23.77 8.00
CA GLY A 32 6.78 -24.61 9.16
C GLY A 32 5.57 -25.54 9.08
N PHE A 33 4.73 -25.41 8.05
CA PHE A 33 3.42 -26.07 7.98
C PHE A 33 3.10 -26.57 6.56
N THR A 34 4.11 -26.96 5.78
CA THR A 34 3.93 -27.57 4.46
C THR A 34 4.32 -29.03 4.51
N ASP A 35 3.36 -29.91 4.25
CA ASP A 35 3.56 -31.37 4.26
C ASP A 35 3.73 -31.93 2.84
N ASP A 36 4.22 -33.17 2.73
CA ASP A 36 4.45 -33.85 1.44
C ASP A 36 3.20 -33.92 0.57
N ALA A 37 2.02 -34.03 1.18
CA ALA A 37 0.74 -34.03 0.47
C ALA A 37 0.43 -32.69 -0.20
N ASP A 38 0.91 -31.58 0.35
CA ASP A 38 0.78 -30.25 -0.25
C ASP A 38 1.81 -30.01 -1.34
N LEU A 39 3.04 -30.48 -1.14
CA LEU A 39 4.08 -30.45 -2.17
C LEU A 39 3.69 -31.29 -3.39
N ALA A 40 3.09 -32.46 -3.18
CA ALA A 40 2.65 -33.34 -4.26
C ALA A 40 1.60 -32.69 -5.19
N LYS A 41 0.77 -31.78 -4.66
CA LYS A 41 -0.22 -31.04 -5.47
C LYS A 41 0.41 -30.03 -6.42
N ALA A 42 1.65 -29.64 -6.15
CA ALA A 42 2.39 -28.60 -6.86
C ALA A 42 3.75 -29.10 -7.39
N ASP A 43 3.84 -30.39 -7.75
CA ASP A 43 5.03 -30.99 -8.37
C ASP A 43 6.30 -30.83 -7.52
N GLY A 44 6.15 -30.90 -6.19
CA GLY A 44 7.24 -30.72 -5.23
C GLY A 44 7.51 -29.26 -4.84
N TRP A 45 6.79 -28.29 -5.41
CA TRP A 45 7.01 -26.87 -5.12
C TRP A 45 6.21 -26.42 -3.90
N ASN A 46 6.87 -25.68 -3.01
CA ASN A 46 6.20 -25.03 -1.91
C ASN A 46 5.54 -23.72 -2.38
N VAL A 47 4.28 -23.83 -2.83
CA VAL A 47 3.52 -22.69 -3.38
C VAL A 47 3.29 -21.60 -2.33
N ASN A 48 3.12 -21.96 -1.07
CA ASN A 48 2.95 -21.00 0.02
C ASN A 48 4.20 -20.12 0.18
N LEU A 49 5.40 -20.72 0.18
CA LEU A 49 6.66 -19.97 0.25
C LEU A 49 6.84 -19.03 -0.93
N TRP A 50 6.70 -19.54 -2.16
CA TRP A 50 6.92 -18.73 -3.36
C TRP A 50 5.92 -17.58 -3.49
N SER A 51 4.65 -17.86 -3.20
CA SER A 51 3.59 -16.84 -3.20
C SER A 51 3.83 -15.80 -2.10
N GLY A 52 4.12 -16.26 -0.87
CA GLY A 52 4.43 -15.38 0.25
C GLY A 52 5.64 -14.50 -0.01
N ALA A 53 6.73 -15.06 -0.56
CA ALA A 53 7.91 -14.31 -0.95
C ALA A 53 7.58 -13.23 -2.00
N GLY A 54 6.79 -13.56 -3.02
CA GLY A 54 6.32 -12.60 -4.01
C GLY A 54 5.52 -11.46 -3.38
N MET A 55 4.60 -11.78 -2.46
CA MET A 55 3.80 -10.79 -1.73
C MET A 55 4.67 -9.86 -0.87
N VAL A 56 5.68 -10.40 -0.17
CA VAL A 56 6.62 -9.60 0.63
C VAL A 56 7.45 -8.65 -0.26
N VAL A 57 7.90 -9.12 -1.42
CA VAL A 57 8.61 -8.26 -2.39
C VAL A 57 7.72 -7.12 -2.88
N VAL A 58 6.46 -7.40 -3.25
CA VAL A 58 5.50 -6.37 -3.67
C VAL A 58 5.24 -5.36 -2.55
N ALA A 59 5.05 -5.83 -1.31
CA ALA A 59 4.87 -4.95 -0.16
C ALA A 59 6.08 -4.03 0.06
N ALA A 60 7.30 -4.56 -0.05
CA ALA A 60 8.53 -3.78 0.08
C ALA A 60 8.65 -2.73 -1.04
N VAL A 61 8.31 -3.07 -2.28
CA VAL A 61 8.31 -2.14 -3.40
C VAL A 61 7.30 -1.00 -3.17
N PHE A 62 6.07 -1.31 -2.79
CA PHE A 62 5.05 -0.29 -2.53
C PHE A 62 5.42 0.57 -1.32
N GLY A 63 5.93 -0.02 -0.25
CA GLY A 63 6.40 0.72 0.94
C GLY A 63 7.59 1.63 0.64
N ALA A 64 8.55 1.17 -0.18
CA ALA A 64 9.64 2.01 -0.63
C ALA A 64 9.12 3.15 -1.53
N TRP A 65 8.18 2.87 -2.42
CA TRP A 65 7.58 3.88 -3.28
C TRP A 65 6.84 4.96 -2.47
N THR A 66 6.03 4.58 -1.48
CA THR A 66 5.31 5.55 -0.64
C THR A 66 6.28 6.44 0.14
N ALA A 67 7.37 5.87 0.66
CA ALA A 67 8.42 6.63 1.33
C ALA A 67 9.16 7.59 0.37
N LEU A 68 9.44 7.15 -0.85
CA LEU A 68 10.13 7.97 -1.87
C LEU A 68 9.23 9.04 -2.51
N ARG A 69 7.92 8.79 -2.60
CA ARG A 69 6.93 9.70 -3.18
C ARG A 69 5.69 9.83 -2.28
N PRO A 70 5.79 10.58 -1.17
CA PRO A 70 4.68 10.83 -0.28
C PRO A 70 3.55 11.57 -1.01
N LEU A 71 2.29 11.16 -0.78
CA LEU A 71 1.15 11.97 -1.19
C LEU A 71 1.04 13.16 -0.24
N VAL A 72 0.65 14.32 -0.78
CA VAL A 72 0.35 15.54 -0.02
C VAL A 72 -1.07 15.92 -0.36
N VAL A 73 -1.93 16.06 0.66
CA VAL A 73 -3.32 16.51 0.50
C VAL A 73 -3.30 18.01 0.77
N PRO A 74 -3.82 18.85 -0.15
CA PRO A 74 -3.94 20.29 0.05
C PRO A 74 -4.74 20.61 1.32
N ASP A 75 -4.41 21.71 1.98
CA ASP A 75 -5.12 22.14 3.19
C ASP A 75 -6.53 22.62 2.79
N PRO A 76 -7.60 22.31 3.52
CA PRO A 76 -8.93 22.90 3.30
C PRO A 76 -8.94 24.44 3.28
N GLU A 77 -7.92 25.12 3.81
CA GLU A 77 -7.81 26.59 3.66
C GLU A 77 -7.48 27.01 2.21
N ASP A 78 -6.74 26.19 1.46
CA ASP A 78 -6.32 26.47 0.07
C ASP A 78 -7.52 26.48 -0.92
N VAL A 79 -8.63 25.81 -0.61
CA VAL A 79 -9.83 25.75 -1.48
C VAL A 79 -10.73 26.98 -1.30
N THR A 80 -10.73 27.62 -0.13
CA THR A 80 -11.61 28.77 0.15
C THR A 80 -11.15 30.08 -0.49
N GLU A 81 -9.85 30.22 -0.76
CA GLU A 81 -9.30 31.43 -1.37
C GLU A 81 -9.63 31.51 -2.87
N GLY A 82 -9.85 30.37 -3.53
CA GLY A 82 -10.25 30.30 -4.95
C GLY A 82 -11.71 30.65 -5.23
N GLU A 83 -12.64 30.27 -4.35
CA GLU A 83 -14.07 30.56 -4.51
C GLU A 83 -14.41 32.03 -4.23
N GLY A 84 -13.68 32.69 -3.32
CA GLY A 84 -13.89 34.10 -2.97
C GLY A 84 -13.41 35.10 -4.02
N VAL A 85 -12.49 34.70 -4.91
CA VAL A 85 -12.00 35.54 -6.03
C VAL A 85 -12.94 35.41 -7.23
N ASP A 86 -13.37 34.19 -7.59
CA ASP A 86 -14.35 33.97 -8.67
C ASP A 86 -15.70 34.65 -8.38
N ALA A 87 -16.18 34.57 -7.14
CA ALA A 87 -17.43 35.24 -6.76
C ALA A 87 -17.35 36.77 -6.83
N ARG A 88 -16.17 37.37 -6.61
CA ARG A 88 -15.98 38.83 -6.71
C ARG A 88 -15.81 39.33 -8.14
N GLU A 89 -15.25 38.53 -9.04
CA GLU A 89 -15.07 38.89 -10.46
C GLU A 89 -16.37 38.78 -11.26
N ARG A 90 -17.31 37.93 -10.84
CA ARG A 90 -18.60 37.72 -11.52
C ARG A 90 -19.63 38.82 -11.29
N ASP A 91 -19.39 39.71 -10.32
CA ASP A 91 -20.27 40.81 -9.93
C ASP A 91 -19.83 42.19 -10.49
N ILE A 92 -18.80 42.24 -11.35
CA ILE A 92 -18.27 43.49 -11.97
C ILE A 92 -18.64 43.59 -13.45
#